data_AF-A0A5K1EJQ4-F1
#
_entry.id   AF-A0A5K1EJQ4-F1
#
_cell.length_a   1.000
_cell.length_b   1.000
_cell.length_c   1.000
_cell.angle_alpha   90.00
_cell.angle_beta   90.00
_cell.angle_gamma   90.00
#
_symmetry.space_group_name_H-M   'P 1'
#
loop_
_entity.id
_entity.type
_entity.pdbx_description
1 polymer ?
#
loop_
_entity_poly.entity_id
_entity_poly.type
_entity_poly.pdbx_seq_one_letter_code
_entity_poly.pdbx_strand_id
1 'polypeptide(L)'
;VSTAVVEPYNSVLSTHSLLEHTDVAVLLDNEAIYDICRRSLDIERPTYTNLNRLISQIISSLTTSLRFDGAINVDITEFQTNLVPYPRIHFMLSSYAPVISAEKAYHEQLSVPEITNAVFEPSSMMAKCDPRHGKYMACCLMYRGDVVPKDVNAAVATIKTKRTVQFVD
;
A
#
# COMPACT_ATOMS: atom_id res chain seq x y z
N VAL A 1 0.44 -17.73 4.79
CA VAL A 1 0.43 -19.22 4.89
C VAL A 1 -0.37 -19.81 3.74
N SER A 2 0.34 -20.54 2.88
CA SER A 2 -0.27 -21.27 1.76
C SER A 2 -1.22 -22.35 2.27
N THR A 3 -2.44 -22.37 1.74
CA THR A 3 -3.50 -23.30 2.15
C THR A 3 -3.60 -24.52 1.24
N ALA A 4 -3.03 -24.43 0.03
CA ALA A 4 -2.98 -25.50 -0.95
C ALA A 4 -1.56 -25.70 -1.48
N VAL A 5 -1.09 -26.96 -1.51
CA VAL A 5 0.26 -27.34 -1.97
C VAL A 5 0.56 -26.96 -3.42
N VAL A 6 -0.47 -26.70 -4.23
CA VAL A 6 -0.36 -26.31 -5.64
C VAL A 6 -0.31 -24.79 -5.85
N GLU A 7 -0.44 -23.98 -4.79
CA GLU A 7 -0.39 -22.52 -4.90
C GLU A 7 0.86 -22.00 -5.61
N PRO A 8 2.09 -22.52 -5.35
CA PRO A 8 3.28 -22.05 -6.07
C PRO A 8 3.19 -22.24 -7.58
N TYR A 9 2.64 -23.37 -8.05
CA TYR A 9 2.46 -23.63 -9.47
C TYR A 9 1.46 -22.65 -10.09
N ASN A 10 0.32 -22.46 -9.43
CA ASN A 10 -0.72 -21.53 -9.89
C ASN A 10 -0.21 -20.09 -9.92
N SER A 11 0.54 -19.67 -8.90
CA SER A 11 1.16 -18.34 -8.85
C SER A 11 2.10 -18.13 -10.03
N VAL A 12 3.07 -19.02 -10.25
CA VAL A 12 4.04 -18.88 -11.36
C VAL A 12 3.34 -18.85 -12.73
N LEU A 13 2.38 -19.75 -12.96
CA LEU A 13 1.63 -19.79 -14.22
C LEU A 13 0.80 -18.52 -14.44
N SER A 14 0.12 -18.04 -13.39
CA SER A 14 -0.67 -16.80 -13.48
C SER A 14 0.22 -15.57 -13.70
N THR A 15 1.37 -15.48 -13.01
CA THR A 15 2.32 -14.38 -13.18
C THR A 15 2.87 -14.30 -14.59
N HIS A 16 3.07 -15.44 -15.27
CA HIS A 16 3.49 -15.44 -16.67
C HIS A 16 2.49 -14.69 -17.56
N SER A 17 1.18 -14.97 -17.41
CA SER A 17 0.13 -14.25 -18.15
C SER A 17 -0.02 -12.78 -17.72
N LEU A 18 0.09 -12.49 -16.42
CA LEU A 18 0.04 -11.11 -15.90
C LEU A 18 1.19 -10.25 -16.46
N LEU A 19 2.34 -10.86 -16.75
CA LEU A 19 3.49 -10.15 -17.26
C LEU A 19 3.26 -9.58 -18.68
N GLU A 20 2.42 -10.24 -19.47
CA GLU A 20 2.18 -9.89 -20.88
C GLU A 20 0.88 -9.11 -21.11
N HIS A 21 -0.10 -9.26 -20.21
CA HIS A 21 -1.48 -8.80 -20.45
C HIS A 21 -2.02 -7.86 -19.37
N THR A 22 -1.20 -7.38 -18.44
CA THR A 22 -1.62 -6.46 -17.40
C THR A 22 -0.72 -5.25 -17.38
N ASP A 23 -1.31 -4.05 -17.39
CA ASP A 23 -0.56 -2.79 -17.35
C ASP A 23 0.00 -2.49 -15.96
N VAL A 24 -0.77 -2.80 -14.91
CA VAL A 24 -0.45 -2.54 -13.50
C VAL A 24 -1.05 -3.64 -12.62
N ALA A 25 -0.23 -4.26 -11.78
CA ALA A 25 -0.67 -5.29 -10.83
C ALA A 25 -0.35 -4.85 -9.39
N VAL A 26 -1.37 -4.69 -8.55
CA VAL A 26 -1.21 -4.37 -7.12
C VAL A 26 -1.06 -5.67 -6.33
N LEU A 27 0.04 -5.80 -5.58
CA LEU A 27 0.31 -6.97 -4.76
C LEU A 27 -0.36 -6.84 -3.38
N LEU A 28 -1.11 -7.89 -3.02
CA LEU A 28 -1.78 -8.06 -1.73
C LEU A 28 -1.52 -9.48 -1.24
N ASP A 29 -0.70 -9.61 -0.20
CA ASP A 29 -0.33 -10.88 0.42
C ASP A 29 -1.19 -11.14 1.66
N ASN A 30 -1.89 -12.27 1.65
CA ASN A 30 -2.71 -12.71 2.77
C ASN A 30 -1.94 -12.77 4.09
N GLU A 31 -0.66 -13.14 4.07
CA GLU A 31 0.14 -13.25 5.30
C GLU A 31 0.49 -11.88 5.88
N ALA A 32 0.89 -10.93 5.05
CA ALA A 32 1.17 -9.57 5.49
C ALA A 32 -0.08 -8.88 6.05
N ILE A 33 -1.22 -9.04 5.36
CA ILE A 33 -2.51 -8.49 5.79
C ILE A 33 -2.98 -9.14 7.10
N TYR A 34 -2.78 -10.45 7.26
CA TYR A 34 -3.07 -11.16 8.51
C TYR A 34 -2.23 -10.62 9.68
N ASP A 35 -0.92 -10.42 9.47
CA ASP A 35 -0.01 -9.86 10.47
C ASP A 35 -0.40 -8.42 10.86
N ILE A 36 -0.84 -7.60 9.89
CA ILE A 36 -1.37 -6.25 10.14
C ILE A 36 -2.64 -6.31 10.98
N CYS A 37 -3.62 -7.16 10.62
CA CYS A 37 -4.85 -7.30 11.41
C CYS A 37 -4.56 -7.74 12.85
N ARG A 38 -3.61 -8.65 13.04
CA ARG A 38 -3.29 -9.15 14.38
C ARG A 38 -2.61 -8.11 15.26
N ARG A 39 -1.68 -7.34 14.69
CA ARG A 39 -0.87 -6.37 15.44
C ARG A 39 -1.51 -5.00 15.59
N SER A 40 -2.16 -4.51 14.54
CA SER A 40 -2.69 -3.14 14.51
C SER A 40 -4.15 -3.05 14.94
N LEU A 41 -4.93 -4.11 14.71
CA LEU A 41 -6.35 -4.17 15.10
C LEU A 41 -6.59 -5.01 16.36
N ASP A 42 -5.53 -5.56 16.97
CA ASP A 42 -5.58 -6.43 18.16
C ASP A 42 -6.50 -7.65 18.00
N ILE A 43 -6.63 -8.18 16.78
CA ILE A 43 -7.45 -9.36 16.49
C ILE A 43 -6.57 -10.61 16.59
N GLU A 44 -6.71 -11.42 17.64
CA GLU A 44 -5.84 -12.58 17.88
C GLU A 44 -5.86 -13.60 16.72
N ARG A 45 -7.06 -13.86 16.16
CA ARG A 45 -7.26 -14.79 15.04
C ARG A 45 -8.08 -14.12 13.92
N PRO A 46 -7.43 -13.32 13.06
CA PRO A 46 -8.10 -12.68 11.92
C PRO A 46 -8.79 -13.72 11.02
N THR A 47 -10.02 -13.43 10.65
CA THR A 47 -10.80 -14.22 9.68
C THR A 47 -10.71 -13.59 8.29
N TYR A 48 -11.13 -14.32 7.24
CA TYR A 48 -11.21 -13.74 5.89
C TYR A 48 -12.11 -12.50 5.82
N THR A 49 -13.13 -12.39 6.68
CA THR A 49 -13.93 -11.16 6.77
C THR A 49 -13.09 -9.98 7.23
N ASN A 50 -12.14 -10.17 8.15
CA ASN A 50 -11.25 -9.10 8.61
C ASN A 50 -10.26 -8.70 7.49
N LEU A 51 -9.62 -9.69 6.86
CA LEU A 51 -8.69 -9.46 5.73
C LEU A 51 -9.38 -8.73 4.58
N ASN A 52 -10.56 -9.22 4.16
CA ASN A 52 -11.31 -8.65 3.05
C ASN A 52 -11.80 -7.22 3.35
N ARG A 53 -12.11 -6.89 4.62
CA ARG A 53 -12.42 -5.51 5.00
C ARG A 53 -11.21 -4.60 4.81
N LEU A 54 -10.02 -5.01 5.22
CA LEU A 54 -8.80 -4.22 5.02
C LEU A 54 -8.49 -4.06 3.52
N ILE A 55 -8.56 -5.16 2.75
CA ILE A 55 -8.41 -5.14 1.29
C ILE A 55 -9.40 -4.17 0.64
N SER A 56 -10.68 -4.21 1.05
CA SER A 56 -11.71 -3.33 0.50
C SER A 56 -11.41 -1.85 0.73
N GLN A 57 -10.79 -1.49 1.87
CA GLN A 57 -10.37 -0.10 2.13
C GLN A 57 -9.25 0.33 1.18
N ILE A 58 -8.28 -0.54 0.94
CA ILE A 58 -7.16 -0.26 0.03
C ILE A 58 -7.67 -0.07 -1.40
N ILE A 59 -8.50 -0.99 -1.90
CA ILE A 59 -9.09 -0.90 -3.24
C ILE A 59 -9.99 0.33 -3.36
N SER A 60 -10.75 0.67 -2.30
CA SER A 60 -11.50 1.92 -2.26
C SER A 60 -10.57 3.13 -2.38
N SER A 61 -9.45 3.18 -1.66
CA SER A 61 -8.49 4.27 -1.75
C SER A 61 -7.87 4.39 -3.14
N LEU A 62 -7.46 3.28 -3.75
CA LEU A 62 -6.90 3.25 -5.11
C LEU A 62 -7.86 3.79 -6.18
N THR A 63 -9.17 3.59 -5.98
CA THR A 63 -10.21 4.02 -6.93
C THR A 63 -10.91 5.31 -6.50
N THR A 64 -10.38 6.05 -5.51
CA THR A 64 -11.05 7.24 -4.97
C THR A 64 -11.10 8.37 -6.00
N SER A 65 -10.01 8.62 -6.73
CA SER A 65 -9.90 9.66 -7.77
C SER A 65 -10.85 9.48 -8.94
N LEU A 66 -11.29 8.25 -9.21
CA LEU A 66 -12.28 7.95 -10.25
C LEU A 66 -13.73 8.22 -9.80
N ARG A 67 -13.96 8.24 -8.48
CA ARG A 67 -15.31 8.26 -7.89
C ARG A 67 -15.65 9.59 -7.25
N PHE A 68 -14.65 10.35 -6.85
CA PHE A 68 -14.79 11.62 -6.16
C PHE A 68 -13.82 12.63 -6.75
N ASP A 69 -14.26 13.89 -6.74
CA ASP A 69 -13.38 15.00 -7.10
C ASP A 69 -12.39 15.27 -5.97
N GLY A 70 -11.16 15.61 -6.34
CA GLY A 70 -10.03 15.80 -5.44
C GLY A 70 -9.13 16.95 -5.93
N ALA A 71 -8.34 17.49 -5.01
CA ALA A 71 -7.43 18.60 -5.34
C ALA A 71 -6.33 18.20 -6.35
N ILE A 72 -5.95 16.92 -6.36
CA ILE A 72 -5.05 16.29 -7.33
C ILE A 72 -5.68 14.95 -7.69
N ASN A 73 -6.33 14.89 -8.85
CA ASN A 73 -6.94 13.66 -9.34
C ASN A 73 -5.90 12.87 -10.12
N VAL A 74 -5.60 11.66 -9.66
CA VAL A 74 -4.71 10.71 -10.36
C VAL A 74 -5.57 9.65 -11.02
N ASP A 75 -5.57 9.58 -12.35
CA ASP A 75 -6.27 8.50 -13.07
C ASP A 75 -5.52 7.16 -12.95
N ILE A 76 -6.22 6.04 -13.11
CA ILE A 76 -5.58 4.71 -13.17
C ILE A 76 -4.56 4.63 -14.32
N THR A 77 -4.82 5.34 -15.43
CA THR A 77 -3.86 5.45 -16.54
C THR A 77 -2.57 6.18 -16.13
N GLU A 78 -2.66 7.10 -15.17
CA GLU A 78 -1.49 7.77 -14.60
C GLU A 78 -0.69 6.87 -13.67
N PHE A 79 -1.28 5.81 -13.09
CA PHE A 79 -0.48 4.81 -12.36
C PHE A 79 0.49 4.11 -13.30
N GLN A 80 0.06 3.72 -14.49
CA GLN A 80 0.96 3.15 -15.49
C GLN A 80 2.07 4.15 -15.84
N THR A 81 1.69 5.38 -16.18
CA THR A 81 2.65 6.40 -16.65
C THR A 81 3.65 6.83 -15.56
N ASN A 82 3.22 6.95 -14.30
CA ASN A 82 4.04 7.49 -13.22
C ASN A 82 4.76 6.40 -12.40
N LEU A 83 4.24 5.17 -12.35
CA LEU A 83 4.76 4.11 -11.47
C LEU A 83 5.40 2.93 -12.21
N VAL A 84 5.18 2.78 -13.53
CA VAL A 84 5.72 1.68 -14.33
C VAL A 84 6.84 2.20 -15.23
N PRO A 85 8.12 2.17 -14.78
CA PRO A 85 9.24 2.67 -15.59
C PRO A 85 9.53 1.77 -16.80
N TYR A 86 9.22 0.48 -16.70
CA TYR A 86 9.40 -0.50 -17.76
C TYR A 86 8.21 -1.46 -17.83
N PRO A 87 7.76 -1.89 -19.02
CA PRO A 87 6.55 -2.71 -19.18
C PRO A 87 6.51 -4.03 -18.39
N ARG A 88 7.66 -4.58 -17.99
CA ARG A 88 7.75 -5.83 -17.20
C ARG A 88 7.87 -5.58 -15.68
N ILE A 89 8.00 -4.33 -15.26
CA ILE A 89 8.17 -3.91 -13.86
C ILE A 89 6.91 -3.14 -13.44
N HIS A 90 5.77 -3.82 -13.50
CA HIS A 90 4.45 -3.26 -13.21
C HIS A 90 3.77 -3.84 -11.97
N PHE A 91 4.53 -4.55 -11.14
CA PHE A 91 4.06 -5.08 -9.86
C PHE A 91 4.28 -4.06 -8.75
N MET A 92 3.20 -3.45 -8.28
CA MET A 92 3.23 -2.40 -7.28
C MET A 92 3.06 -2.97 -5.88
N LEU A 93 3.94 -2.55 -4.97
CA LEU A 93 3.78 -2.76 -3.55
C LEU A 93 2.78 -1.74 -3.00
N SER A 94 1.80 -2.21 -2.22
CA SER A 94 0.84 -1.33 -1.56
C SER A 94 1.09 -1.25 -0.05
N SER A 95 0.76 -0.09 0.52
CA SER A 95 0.83 0.21 1.95
C SER A 95 -0.35 1.10 2.32
N TYR A 96 -0.84 0.96 3.55
CA TYR A 96 -1.99 1.73 4.02
C TYR A 96 -1.79 2.18 5.45
N ALA A 97 -2.09 3.45 5.70
CA ALA A 97 -2.17 4.01 7.03
C ALA A 97 -3.28 5.07 7.08
N PRO A 98 -3.93 5.25 8.24
CA PRO A 98 -3.75 4.47 9.46
C PRO A 98 -4.53 3.15 9.46
N VAL A 99 -3.99 2.13 10.12
CA VAL A 99 -4.72 0.92 10.51
C VAL A 99 -4.71 0.87 12.02
N ILE A 100 -5.82 1.19 12.65
CA ILE A 100 -5.96 1.28 14.12
C ILE A 100 -7.26 0.60 14.57
N SER A 101 -7.25 0.00 15.76
CA SER A 101 -8.45 -0.56 16.36
C SER A 101 -9.43 0.56 16.77
N ALA A 102 -10.73 0.22 16.83
CA ALA A 102 -11.76 1.18 17.22
C ALA A 102 -11.55 1.74 18.62
N GLU A 103 -10.98 0.95 19.53
CA GLU A 103 -10.68 1.36 20.91
C GLU A 103 -9.58 2.45 20.95
N LYS A 104 -8.52 2.30 20.13
CA LYS A 104 -7.41 3.26 20.06
C LYS A 104 -7.78 4.54 19.29
N ALA A 105 -8.68 4.43 18.31
CA ALA A 105 -9.09 5.54 17.46
C ALA A 105 -9.70 6.74 18.22
N TYR A 106 -10.29 6.51 19.40
CA TYR A 106 -10.84 7.61 20.22
C TYR A 106 -9.79 8.41 21.00
N HIS A 107 -8.58 7.87 21.14
CA HIS A 107 -7.53 8.45 21.98
C HIS A 107 -6.36 9.04 21.19
N GLU A 108 -6.27 8.74 19.89
CA GLU A 108 -5.17 9.16 19.04
C GLU A 108 -5.68 10.02 17.87
N GLN A 109 -5.21 11.26 17.80
CA GLN A 109 -5.29 12.05 16.57
C GLN A 109 -3.99 11.87 15.80
N LEU A 110 -4.08 11.30 14.60
CA LEU A 110 -2.93 11.09 13.74
C LEU A 110 -2.79 12.26 12.77
N SER A 111 -1.64 12.91 12.84
CA SER A 111 -1.27 14.00 11.93
C SER A 111 -0.81 13.48 10.57
N VAL A 112 -0.82 14.35 9.56
CA VAL A 112 -0.33 14.04 8.21
C VAL A 112 1.11 13.47 8.25
N PRO A 113 2.09 14.08 8.94
CA PRO A 113 3.44 13.52 9.02
C PRO A 113 3.49 12.12 9.64
N GLU A 114 2.67 11.81 10.64
CA GLU A 114 2.66 10.51 11.30
C GLU A 114 2.15 9.42 10.36
N ILE A 115 1.01 9.63 9.69
CA ILE A 115 0.48 8.67 8.72
C ILE A 115 1.40 8.52 7.50
N THR A 116 2.02 9.61 7.04
CA THR A 116 3.02 9.57 5.96
C THR A 116 4.23 8.76 6.37
N ASN A 117 4.71 8.87 7.61
CA ASN A 117 5.81 8.03 8.09
C ASN A 117 5.40 6.55 8.19
N ALA A 118 4.19 6.29 8.69
CA ALA A 118 3.69 4.94 8.90
C ALA A 118 3.60 4.14 7.60
N VAL A 119 3.24 4.75 6.47
CA VAL A 119 3.15 4.01 5.19
C VAL A 119 4.51 3.52 4.66
N PHE A 120 5.62 4.14 5.05
CA PHE A 120 6.97 3.68 4.65
C PHE A 120 7.58 2.67 5.64
N GLU A 121 6.90 2.37 6.74
CA GLU A 121 7.35 1.31 7.64
C GLU A 121 7.08 -0.07 7.01
N PRO A 122 8.04 -1.02 7.05
CA PRO A 122 7.86 -2.37 6.50
C PRO A 122 6.63 -3.08 7.05
N SER A 123 6.27 -2.70 8.27
CA SER A 123 5.13 -3.26 8.99
C SER A 123 3.77 -2.87 8.40
N SER A 124 3.71 -1.81 7.60
CA SER A 124 2.47 -1.35 6.95
C SER A 124 2.33 -1.88 5.52
N MET A 125 3.34 -2.60 5.03
CA MET A 125 3.36 -3.16 3.68
C MET A 125 2.37 -4.32 3.56
N MET A 126 1.58 -4.30 2.49
CA MET A 126 0.56 -5.30 2.21
C MET A 126 1.09 -6.55 1.51
N ALA A 127 2.40 -6.58 1.21
CA ALA A 127 3.11 -7.77 0.79
C ALA A 127 4.30 -8.01 1.71
N LYS A 128 4.63 -9.28 1.98
CA LYS A 128 5.72 -9.63 2.89
C LYS A 128 7.07 -9.42 2.22
N CYS A 129 7.54 -8.18 2.29
CA CYS A 129 8.86 -7.76 1.83
C CYS A 129 9.36 -6.61 2.71
N ASP A 130 10.68 -6.56 2.94
CA ASP A 130 11.29 -5.39 3.56
C ASP A 130 11.76 -4.42 2.47
N PRO A 131 11.10 -3.26 2.29
CA PRO A 131 11.47 -2.28 1.27
C PRO A 131 12.87 -1.69 1.49
N ARG A 132 13.44 -1.80 2.70
CA ARG A 132 14.78 -1.29 3.03
C ARG A 132 15.91 -2.09 2.37
N HIS A 133 15.63 -3.32 1.94
CA HIS A 133 16.57 -4.14 1.16
C HIS A 133 16.53 -3.83 -0.35
N GLY A 134 15.64 -2.95 -0.79
CA GLY A 134 15.50 -2.53 -2.19
C GLY A 134 15.67 -1.02 -2.35
N LYS A 135 15.33 -0.54 -3.54
CA LYS A 135 15.21 0.88 -3.86
C LYS A 135 13.84 1.15 -4.48
N TYR A 136 13.26 2.30 -4.16
CA TYR A 136 12.02 2.77 -4.75
C TYR A 136 12.30 3.34 -6.15
N MET A 137 11.63 2.83 -7.18
CA MET A 137 11.68 3.41 -8.52
C MET A 137 10.74 4.61 -8.64
N ALA A 138 9.54 4.47 -8.09
CA ALA A 138 8.53 5.50 -8.02
C ALA A 138 7.66 5.27 -6.78
N CYS A 139 6.92 6.30 -6.36
CA CYS A 139 5.98 6.22 -5.25
C CYS A 139 4.82 7.19 -5.48
N CYS A 140 3.60 6.74 -5.20
CA CYS A 140 2.40 7.57 -5.18
C CYS A 140 1.79 7.53 -3.79
N LEU A 141 1.47 8.69 -3.22
CA LEU A 141 0.79 8.82 -1.93
C LEU A 141 -0.60 9.41 -2.15
N MET A 142 -1.63 8.61 -1.91
CA MET A 142 -3.03 9.01 -2.05
C MET A 142 -3.61 9.37 -0.68
N TYR A 143 -3.64 10.65 -0.36
CA TYR A 143 -4.24 11.16 0.88
C TYR A 143 -5.75 11.31 0.73
N ARG A 144 -6.48 11.04 1.82
CA ARG A 144 -7.95 11.22 1.89
C ARG A 144 -8.34 11.80 3.24
N GLY A 145 -9.30 12.74 3.23
CA GLY A 145 -9.84 13.39 4.42
C GLY A 145 -9.45 14.85 4.51
N ASP A 146 -9.46 15.39 5.73
CA ASP A 146 -9.03 16.77 6.02
C ASP A 146 -7.50 16.86 6.00
N VAL A 147 -6.96 17.10 4.80
CA VAL A 147 -5.52 17.09 4.55
C VAL A 147 -5.09 18.38 3.90
N VAL A 148 -4.21 19.12 4.58
CA VAL A 148 -3.65 20.37 4.07
C VAL A 148 -2.46 20.08 3.16
N PRO A 149 -2.45 20.54 1.88
CA PRO A 149 -1.37 20.27 0.94
C PRO A 149 0.03 20.71 1.42
N LYS A 150 0.09 21.79 2.22
CA LYS A 150 1.33 22.27 2.83
C LYS A 150 1.98 21.22 3.74
N ASP A 151 1.17 20.55 4.56
CA ASP A 151 1.65 19.56 5.53
C ASP A 151 2.07 18.27 4.82
N VAL A 152 1.39 17.90 3.73
CA VAL A 152 1.80 16.80 2.84
C VAL A 152 3.19 17.08 2.26
N ASN A 153 3.41 18.28 1.72
CA ASN A 153 4.71 18.64 1.15
C ASN A 153 5.84 18.60 2.19
N ALA A 154 5.58 19.08 3.40
CA ALA A 154 6.54 19.02 4.51
C ALA A 154 6.82 17.57 4.96
N ALA A 155 5.79 16.74 5.04
CA ALA A 155 5.93 15.32 5.40
C ALA A 155 6.74 14.55 4.34
N VAL A 156 6.45 14.75 3.06
CA VAL A 156 7.19 14.11 1.95
C VAL A 156 8.64 14.58 1.90
N ALA A 157 8.90 15.87 2.11
CA ALA A 157 10.27 16.39 2.19
C ALA A 157 11.06 15.70 3.33
N THR A 158 10.40 15.46 4.46
CA THR A 158 11.00 14.73 5.58
C THR A 158 11.31 13.29 5.20
N ILE A 159 10.39 12.57 4.54
CA ILE A 159 10.62 11.19 4.06
C ILE A 159 11.85 11.11 3.16
N LYS A 160 12.02 12.04 2.21
CA LYS A 160 13.16 12.04 1.27
C LYS A 160 14.52 12.16 1.95
N THR A 161 14.57 12.68 3.17
CA THR A 161 15.83 12.80 3.95
C THR A 161 16.14 11.56 4.79
N LYS A 162 15.18 10.63 4.95
CA LYS A 162 15.38 9.40 5.71
C LYS A 162 16.26 8.41 4.95
N ARG A 163 17.35 7.96 5.59
CA ARG A 163 18.28 6.95 5.03
C ARG A 163 17.64 5.59 4.73
N THR A 164 16.51 5.29 5.38
CA THR A 164 15.76 4.03 5.21
C THR A 164 14.88 4.01 3.96
N VAL A 165 14.65 5.16 3.33
CA VAL A 165 13.85 5.28 2.10
C VAL A 165 14.78 5.72 0.99
N GLN A 166 15.24 4.77 0.18
CA GLN A 166 16.19 5.01 -0.89
C GLN A 166 15.50 4.90 -2.23
N PHE A 167 15.60 5.94 -3.06
CA PHE A 167 15.13 5.90 -4.43
C PHE A 167 16.28 5.45 -5.35
N VAL A 168 15.93 4.92 -6.53
CA VAL A 168 16.90 4.74 -7.61
C VAL A 168 17.45 6.10 -8.06
N ASP A 169 18.71 6.12 -8.48
CA ASP A 169 19.38 7.33 -8.99
C ASP A 169 18.93 7.66 -10.42
#